data_AF-A0AAD1YQ57-F1
#
_entry.id   AF-A0AAD1YQ57-F1
#
_cell.length_a   1.000
_cell.length_b   1.000
_cell.length_c   1.000
_cell.angle_alpha   90.00
_cell.angle_beta   90.00
_cell.angle_gamma   90.00
#
_symmetry.space_group_name_H-M   'P 1'
#
loop_
_entity.id
_entity.type
_entity.pdbx_description
1 polymer ?
#
loop_
_entity_poly.entity_id
_entity_poly.type
_entity_poly.pdbx_seq_one_letter_code
_entity_poly.pdbx_strand_id
1 'polypeptide(L)'
;MLKRSGIWTALTFPHLLPPSSINHRVQCSARRRALFDDEEYEQNEEIGLLETYTQYMKDEVLLVKAMVDGEEAEVLVFKGFSSCLSYKTSADTSRSVIPARAVIKTIDRIKGPFDPSNIQFIEKGLTLEAFKSRLRSDGQF
;
A
#
# COMPACT_ATOMS: atom_id res chain seq x y z
N MET A 1 45.12 -63.57 48.78
CA MET A 1 45.19 -64.47 47.59
C MET A 1 44.19 -63.96 46.56
N LEU A 2 44.68 -63.70 45.32
CA LEU A 2 43.99 -63.46 44.03
C LEU A 2 42.90 -62.37 43.93
N LYS A 3 42.70 -61.60 42.85
CA LYS A 3 43.46 -60.97 41.73
C LYS A 3 42.34 -60.42 40.79
N ARG A 4 42.65 -59.36 40.01
CA ARG A 4 41.95 -58.78 38.82
C ARG A 4 41.08 -57.53 39.13
N SER A 5 41.32 -56.29 38.69
CA SER A 5 41.75 -55.63 37.41
C SER A 5 40.63 -55.41 36.38
N GLY A 6 40.43 -54.16 35.93
CA GLY A 6 39.64 -53.74 34.75
C GLY A 6 38.63 -52.63 35.06
N ILE A 7 38.99 -51.34 35.05
CA ILE A 7 38.96 -50.36 33.94
C ILE A 7 37.58 -50.26 33.25
N TRP A 8 36.91 -49.10 33.43
CA TRP A 8 35.71 -48.68 32.72
C TRP A 8 36.08 -47.66 31.63
N THR A 9 35.67 -47.90 30.38
CA THR A 9 35.64 -46.87 29.34
C THR A 9 34.40 -47.07 28.47
N ALA A 10 33.70 -45.97 28.23
CA ALA A 10 32.43 -45.86 27.51
C ALA A 10 32.52 -46.29 26.04
N LEU A 11 31.44 -46.90 25.54
CA LEU A 11 31.25 -47.24 24.13
C LEU A 11 30.46 -46.15 23.42
N THR A 12 31.04 -45.61 22.34
CA THR A 12 30.36 -44.82 21.31
C THR A 12 30.07 -45.74 20.13
N PHE A 13 28.82 -45.81 19.68
CA PHE A 13 28.43 -46.52 18.45
C PHE A 13 27.88 -45.53 17.42
N PRO A 14 28.54 -45.32 16.27
CA PRO A 14 27.95 -44.70 15.10
C PRO A 14 27.27 -45.77 14.24
N HIS A 15 25.96 -45.64 14.01
CA HIS A 15 25.17 -46.55 13.19
C HIS A 15 24.96 -46.01 11.77
N LEU A 16 25.37 -46.81 10.77
CA LEU A 16 25.13 -46.64 9.34
C LEU A 16 23.72 -47.15 8.93
N LEU A 17 22.98 -46.31 8.17
CA LEU A 17 21.94 -46.46 7.10
C LEU A 17 21.33 -47.87 6.77
N PRO A 18 20.10 -48.06 6.19
CA PRO A 18 19.46 -47.36 5.03
C PRO A 18 17.88 -47.41 5.02
N PRO A 19 17.12 -47.54 3.90
CA PRO A 19 16.87 -46.67 2.73
C PRO A 19 15.40 -46.19 2.58
N SER A 20 15.14 -45.44 1.49
CA SER A 20 13.85 -45.20 0.80
C SER A 20 12.84 -44.24 1.43
N SER A 21 12.60 -43.12 0.74
CA SER A 21 11.32 -42.41 0.82
C SER A 21 10.90 -41.95 -0.58
N ILE A 22 9.67 -42.33 -0.88
CA ILE A 22 8.99 -42.30 -2.15
C ILE A 22 8.76 -40.87 -2.63
N ASN A 23 8.98 -40.67 -3.93
CA ASN A 23 8.57 -39.49 -4.68
C ASN A 23 7.09 -39.19 -4.44
N HIS A 24 6.79 -38.09 -3.75
CA HIS A 24 5.60 -37.30 -4.04
C HIS A 24 6.02 -35.90 -4.45
N ARG A 25 6.25 -35.78 -5.75
CA ARG A 25 6.36 -34.51 -6.44
C ARG A 25 4.97 -33.85 -6.39
N VAL A 26 4.64 -33.16 -5.30
CA VAL A 26 3.56 -32.16 -5.32
C VAL A 26 4.13 -30.93 -5.98
N GLN A 27 4.22 -30.99 -7.31
CA GLN A 27 4.42 -29.84 -8.14
C GLN A 27 3.07 -29.13 -8.26
N CYS A 28 2.66 -28.41 -7.21
CA CYS A 28 1.64 -27.37 -7.39
C CYS A 28 2.30 -26.18 -8.08
N SER A 29 2.33 -26.30 -9.40
CA SER A 29 2.60 -25.26 -10.38
C SER A 29 1.49 -24.21 -10.30
N ALA A 30 1.77 -23.05 -9.69
CA ALA A 30 1.11 -21.77 -10.01
C ALA A 30 1.64 -20.63 -9.12
N ARG A 31 2.96 -20.40 -9.07
CA ARG A 31 3.42 -19.03 -8.81
C ARG A 31 3.22 -18.25 -10.11
N ARG A 32 1.98 -17.82 -10.35
CA ARG A 32 1.72 -16.69 -11.24
C ARG A 32 2.44 -15.50 -10.62
N ARG A 33 3.70 -15.30 -10.99
CA ARG A 33 4.34 -14.00 -10.85
C ARG A 33 3.48 -13.11 -11.72
N ALA A 34 2.71 -12.22 -11.10
CA ALA A 34 2.14 -11.13 -11.85
C ALA A 34 3.35 -10.40 -12.43
N LEU A 35 3.63 -10.65 -13.71
CA LEU A 35 4.37 -9.70 -14.54
C LEU A 35 3.40 -8.53 -14.61
N PHE A 36 3.51 -7.66 -13.63
CA PHE A 36 2.95 -6.34 -13.80
C PHE A 36 3.75 -5.74 -14.94
N ASP A 37 3.06 -5.36 -16.02
CA ASP A 37 3.70 -4.62 -17.09
C ASP A 37 4.44 -3.44 -16.45
N ASP A 38 5.72 -3.31 -16.75
CA ASP A 38 6.57 -2.17 -16.37
C ASP A 38 6.18 -0.95 -17.23
N GLU A 39 4.87 -0.71 -17.41
CA GLU A 39 4.39 0.58 -17.88
C GLU A 39 4.84 1.61 -16.86
N GLU A 40 5.67 2.55 -17.32
CA GLU A 40 6.23 3.63 -16.52
C GLU A 40 5.07 4.55 -16.10
N TYR A 41 4.42 4.20 -14.98
CA TYR A 41 3.30 4.97 -14.45
C TYR A 41 3.82 6.29 -13.88
N GLU A 42 3.72 7.34 -14.69
CA GLU A 42 3.96 8.70 -14.27
C GLU A 42 3.09 9.06 -13.05
N GLN A 43 3.67 9.77 -12.08
CA GLN A 43 2.99 10.22 -10.87
C GLN A 43 2.13 11.45 -11.17
N ASN A 44 0.95 11.53 -10.55
CA ASN A 44 0.10 12.71 -10.67
C ASN A 44 0.56 13.81 -9.69
N GLU A 45 1.18 14.87 -10.20
CA GLU A 45 1.70 15.98 -9.38
C GLU A 45 0.62 16.68 -8.55
N GLU A 46 -0.62 16.74 -9.07
CA GLU A 46 -1.73 17.40 -8.38
C GLU A 46 -2.16 16.59 -7.16
N ILE A 47 -2.21 15.26 -7.28
CA ILE A 47 -2.45 14.36 -6.13
C ILE A 47 -1.30 14.49 -5.12
N GLY A 48 -0.05 14.55 -5.57
CA GLY A 48 1.10 14.74 -4.67
C GLY A 48 1.03 16.06 -3.88
N LEU A 49 0.51 17.14 -4.49
CA LEU A 49 0.22 18.39 -3.79
C LEU A 49 -0.84 18.20 -2.70
N LEU A 50 -1.92 17.49 -3.00
CA LEU A 50 -2.99 17.21 -2.03
C LEU A 50 -2.51 16.31 -0.87
N GLU A 51 -1.68 15.31 -1.18
CA GLU A 51 -1.04 14.46 -0.17
C GLU A 51 -0.18 15.31 0.76
N THR A 52 0.69 16.14 0.21
CA THR A 52 1.55 17.07 0.97
C THR A 52 0.71 17.97 1.87
N TYR A 53 -0.39 18.54 1.36
CA TYR A 53 -1.30 19.36 2.16
C TYR A 53 -1.86 18.60 3.38
N THR A 54 -2.44 17.41 3.16
CA THR A 54 -3.05 16.62 4.26
C THR A 54 -2.03 16.06 5.25
N GLN A 55 -0.75 15.98 4.86
CA GLN A 55 0.33 15.65 5.78
C GLN A 55 0.53 16.73 6.85
N TYR A 56 0.35 18.00 6.49
CA TYR A 56 0.39 19.12 7.44
C TYR A 56 -0.95 19.35 8.14
N MET A 57 -2.07 19.25 7.41
CA MET A 57 -3.43 19.44 7.95
C MET A 57 -4.07 18.12 8.37
N LYS A 58 -3.60 17.57 9.49
CA LYS A 58 -4.00 16.23 9.98
C LYS A 58 -5.45 16.10 10.42
N ASP A 59 -6.11 17.22 10.69
CA ASP A 59 -7.53 17.29 11.07
C ASP A 59 -8.44 17.47 9.84
N GLU A 60 -7.88 17.35 8.63
CA GLU A 60 -8.61 17.42 7.37
C GLU A 60 -8.38 16.17 6.52
N VAL A 61 -9.42 15.83 5.77
CA VAL A 61 -9.44 14.77 4.77
C VAL A 61 -9.95 15.41 3.48
N LEU A 62 -9.33 15.07 2.36
CA LEU A 62 -9.82 15.51 1.05
C LEU A 62 -10.53 14.34 0.37
N LEU A 63 -11.74 14.58 -0.10
CA LEU A 63 -12.42 13.68 -1.03
C LEU A 63 -12.34 14.30 -2.43
N VAL A 64 -11.60 13.65 -3.31
CA VAL A 64 -11.28 14.14 -4.65
C VAL A 64 -12.06 13.32 -5.66
N LYS A 65 -12.77 13.99 -6.55
CA LYS A 65 -13.36 13.37 -7.73
C LYS A 65 -12.44 13.63 -8.92
N ALA A 66 -11.99 12.57 -9.57
CA ALA A 66 -11.09 12.63 -10.70
C ALA A 66 -11.67 11.87 -11.89
N MET A 67 -11.29 12.27 -13.09
CA MET A 67 -11.58 11.53 -14.32
C MET A 67 -10.35 10.73 -14.73
N VAL A 68 -10.49 9.41 -14.89
CA VAL A 68 -9.43 8.51 -15.37
C VAL A 68 -9.96 7.77 -16.59
N ASP A 69 -9.36 7.98 -17.75
CA ASP A 69 -9.76 7.31 -19.02
C ASP A 69 -11.25 7.40 -19.38
N GLY A 70 -11.92 8.47 -18.95
CA GLY A 70 -13.36 8.63 -19.20
C GLY A 70 -14.26 7.96 -18.16
N GLU A 71 -13.69 7.44 -17.06
CA GLU A 71 -14.43 6.99 -15.87
C GLU A 71 -14.22 7.94 -14.68
N GLU A 72 -15.28 8.16 -13.90
CA GLU A 72 -15.20 8.96 -12.68
C GLU A 72 -14.70 8.08 -11.52
N ALA A 73 -13.66 8.55 -10.84
CA ALA A 73 -13.07 7.90 -9.69
C ALA A 73 -13.07 8.83 -8.48
N GLU A 74 -13.40 8.28 -7.32
CA GLU A 74 -13.30 8.95 -6.03
C GLU A 74 -12.02 8.54 -5.32
N VAL A 75 -11.34 9.52 -4.74
CA VAL A 75 -10.05 9.36 -4.08
C VAL A 75 -10.10 10.06 -2.75
N LEU A 76 -9.83 9.31 -1.68
CA LEU A 76 -9.63 9.86 -0.37
C LEU A 76 -8.15 10.19 -0.19
N VAL A 77 -7.84 11.41 0.24
CA VAL A 77 -6.48 11.83 0.60
C VAL A 77 -6.45 12.19 2.07
N PHE A 78 -5.61 11.50 2.84
CA PHE A 78 -5.51 11.68 4.28
C PHE A 78 -4.10 11.41 4.78
N LYS A 79 -3.56 12.33 5.59
CA LYS A 79 -2.23 12.20 6.23
C LYS A 79 -1.10 11.87 5.24
N GLY A 80 -1.13 12.42 4.04
CA GLY A 80 -0.10 12.19 3.03
C GLY A 80 -0.28 10.94 2.17
N PHE A 81 -1.41 10.26 2.26
CA PHE A 81 -1.71 9.08 1.43
C PHE A 81 -3.00 9.27 0.66
N SER A 82 -2.98 8.88 -0.62
CA SER A 82 -4.17 8.75 -1.45
C SER A 82 -4.69 7.31 -1.50
N SER A 83 -6.01 7.14 -1.58
CA SER A 83 -6.69 5.86 -1.67
C SER A 83 -7.91 5.98 -2.58
N CYS A 84 -7.95 5.23 -3.69
CA CYS A 84 -9.10 5.18 -4.56
C CYS A 84 -10.21 4.35 -3.93
N LEU A 85 -11.43 4.88 -3.96
CA LEU A 85 -12.64 4.23 -3.46
C LEU A 85 -13.43 3.53 -4.58
N SER A 86 -13.20 3.91 -5.84
CA SER A 86 -13.97 3.44 -7.00
C SER A 86 -13.45 2.16 -7.65
N TYR A 87 -12.13 1.93 -7.63
CA TYR A 87 -11.52 0.74 -8.24
C TYR A 87 -10.45 0.11 -7.36
N LYS A 88 -10.05 -1.13 -7.71
CA LYS A 88 -9.04 -1.88 -6.97
C LYS A 88 -7.69 -1.16 -7.01
N THR A 89 -7.16 -0.82 -5.84
CA THR A 89 -5.79 -0.35 -5.69
C THR A 89 -4.80 -1.46 -6.06
N SER A 90 -3.71 -1.11 -6.74
CA SER A 90 -2.60 -2.02 -6.96
C SER A 90 -2.06 -2.54 -5.62
N ALA A 91 -1.71 -3.82 -5.53
CA ALA A 91 -1.05 -4.37 -4.34
C ALA A 91 0.40 -3.87 -4.18
N ASP A 92 0.96 -3.28 -5.25
CA ASP A 92 2.28 -2.68 -5.25
C ASP A 92 2.22 -1.24 -4.74
N THR A 93 2.78 -1.01 -3.54
CA THR A 93 2.78 0.29 -2.86
C THR A 93 3.70 1.34 -3.50
N SER A 94 4.53 0.94 -4.46
CA SER A 94 5.34 1.89 -5.24
C SER A 94 4.56 2.55 -6.38
N ARG A 95 3.36 2.04 -6.70
CA ARG A 95 2.51 2.57 -7.76
C ARG A 95 1.53 3.58 -7.19
N SER A 96 1.46 4.74 -7.85
CA SER A 96 0.43 5.72 -7.56
C SER A 96 -0.95 5.09 -7.75
N VAL A 97 -1.82 5.29 -6.77
CA VAL A 97 -3.19 4.79 -6.83
C VAL A 97 -3.98 5.47 -7.95
N ILE A 98 -3.56 6.68 -8.33
CA ILE A 98 -4.13 7.50 -9.40
C ILE A 98 -3.07 7.72 -10.49
N PRO A 99 -3.35 7.43 -11.77
CA PRO A 99 -2.38 7.64 -12.85
C PRO A 99 -2.16 9.13 -13.13
N ALA A 100 -0.98 9.52 -13.68
CA ALA A 100 -0.69 10.91 -14.05
C ALA A 100 -1.74 11.56 -14.95
N ARG A 101 -2.32 10.79 -15.88
CA ARG A 101 -3.37 11.26 -16.80
C ARG A 101 -4.70 11.62 -16.14
N ALA A 102 -4.88 11.32 -14.85
CA ALA A 102 -6.10 11.63 -14.12
C ALA A 102 -6.31 13.13 -13.98
N VAL A 103 -7.53 13.59 -14.24
CA VAL A 103 -7.89 15.02 -14.15
C VAL A 103 -8.77 15.25 -12.94
N ILE A 104 -8.32 16.06 -11.99
CA ILE A 104 -9.11 16.44 -10.82
C ILE A 104 -10.29 17.32 -11.27
N LYS A 105 -11.51 16.91 -10.89
CA LYS A 105 -12.75 17.64 -11.17
C LYS A 105 -13.15 18.51 -9.98
N THR A 106 -13.27 17.89 -8.82
CA THR A 106 -13.69 18.56 -7.59
C THR A 106 -12.96 18.02 -6.38
N ILE A 107 -12.77 18.89 -5.39
CA ILE A 107 -12.18 18.58 -4.09
C ILE A 107 -13.18 19.01 -3.02
N ASP A 108 -13.56 18.07 -2.17
CA ASP A 108 -14.32 18.34 -0.94
C ASP A 108 -13.36 18.27 0.25
N ARG A 109 -13.46 19.25 1.15
CA ARG A 109 -12.73 19.28 2.42
C ARG A 109 -13.61 18.77 3.52
N ILE A 110 -13.14 17.76 4.23
CA ILE A 110 -13.88 17.02 5.25
C ILE A 110 -13.09 17.10 6.55
N LYS A 111 -13.79 17.25 7.67
CA LYS A 111 -13.17 17.19 8.98
C LYS A 111 -12.70 15.76 9.27
N GLY A 112 -11.44 15.63 9.64
CA GLY A 112 -10.82 14.38 10.07
C GLY A 112 -11.17 14.03 11.52
N PRO A 113 -11.07 12.73 11.89
CA PRO A 113 -10.85 11.58 11.02
C PRO A 113 -12.09 11.29 10.13
N PHE A 114 -11.87 10.68 8.98
CA PHE A 114 -12.97 10.34 8.06
C PHE A 114 -13.91 9.30 8.67
N ASP A 115 -15.19 9.67 8.84
CA ASP A 115 -16.28 8.75 9.20
C ASP A 115 -17.28 8.67 8.04
N PRO A 116 -17.33 7.56 7.29
CA PRO A 116 -18.24 7.40 6.16
C PRO A 116 -19.72 7.40 6.56
N SER A 117 -20.04 7.10 7.83
CA SER A 117 -21.43 7.10 8.33
C SER A 117 -21.91 8.51 8.68
N ASN A 118 -20.99 9.45 8.89
CA ASN A 118 -21.29 10.83 9.28
C ASN A 118 -20.21 11.80 8.76
N ILE A 119 -20.23 12.04 7.45
CA ILE A 119 -19.25 12.91 6.80
C ILE A 119 -19.51 14.38 7.17
N GLN A 120 -18.55 15.02 7.84
CA GLN A 120 -18.60 16.43 8.21
C GLN A 120 -17.82 17.28 7.22
N PHE A 121 -18.53 17.92 6.30
CA PHE A 121 -17.91 18.78 5.28
C PHE A 121 -17.55 20.15 5.86
N ILE A 122 -16.30 20.56 5.64
CA ILE A 122 -15.82 21.92 5.85
C ILE A 122 -16.18 22.75 4.61
N GLU A 123 -15.95 22.20 3.42
CA GLU A 123 -16.15 22.88 2.14
C GLU A 123 -16.38 21.85 1.03
N LYS A 124 -17.16 22.19 0.01
CA LYS A 124 -17.51 21.27 -1.09
C LYS A 124 -17.27 21.90 -2.46
N GLY A 125 -17.00 21.04 -3.44
CA GLY A 125 -17.03 21.38 -4.85
C GLY A 125 -15.91 22.33 -5.29
N LEU A 126 -14.76 22.32 -4.60
CA LEU A 126 -13.64 23.17 -4.97
C LEU A 126 -13.01 22.66 -6.26
N THR A 127 -12.75 23.56 -7.20
CA THR A 127 -11.82 23.26 -8.29
C THR A 127 -10.40 23.22 -7.74
N LEU A 128 -9.50 22.54 -8.46
CA LEU A 128 -8.09 22.50 -8.05
C LEU A 128 -7.46 23.90 -8.01
N GLU A 129 -7.83 24.78 -8.94
CA GLU A 129 -7.33 26.16 -8.97
C GLU A 129 -7.81 26.99 -7.76
N ALA A 130 -9.09 26.84 -7.39
CA ALA A 130 -9.64 27.48 -6.20
C ALA A 130 -8.93 26.98 -4.93
N PHE A 131 -8.67 25.67 -4.86
CA PHE A 131 -7.90 25.08 -3.77
C PHE A 131 -6.48 25.63 -3.70
N LYS A 132 -5.73 25.66 -4.81
CA LYS A 132 -4.39 26.25 -4.89
C LYS A 132 -4.36 27.73 -4.49
N SER A 133 -5.37 28.50 -4.92
CA SER A 133 -5.48 29.93 -4.57
C SER A 133 -5.68 30.14 -3.07
N ARG A 134 -6.44 29.24 -2.42
CA ARG A 134 -6.62 29.24 -0.98
C ARG A 134 -5.32 28.94 -0.24
N LEU A 135 -4.56 27.94 -0.67
CA LEU A 135 -3.28 27.59 -0.05
C LEU A 135 -2.29 28.75 -0.02
N ARG A 136 -2.24 29.54 -1.10
CA ARG A 136 -1.41 30.76 -1.19
C ARG A 136 -1.88 31.84 -0.22
N SER A 137 -3.20 31.95 -0.03
CA SER A 137 -3.81 32.93 0.87
C SER A 137 -3.56 32.58 2.34
N ASP A 138 -3.60 31.29 2.68
CA ASP A 138 -3.36 30.76 4.02
C ASP A 138 -1.85 30.66 4.36
N GLY A 139 -0.97 31.12 3.47
CA GLY A 139 0.49 31.15 3.66
C GLY A 139 1.15 29.77 3.70
N GLN A 140 0.50 28.75 3.13
CA GLN A 140 0.98 27.37 3.18
C GLN A 140 1.87 26.98 2.00
N PHE A 141 1.91 27.80 0.93
CA PHE A 141 2.84 27.70 -0.19
C PHE A 141 3.07 29.06 -0.86
#